data_AF-A0A1B2M3H4-F1
#
_entry.id   AF-A0A1B2M3H4-F1
#
_cell.length_a   1.000
_cell.length_b   1.000
_cell.length_c   1.000
_cell.angle_alpha   90.00
_cell.angle_beta   90.00
_cell.angle_gamma   90.00
#
_symmetry.space_group_name_H-M   'P 1'
#
loop_
_entity.id
_entity.type
_entity.pdbx_description
1 polymer ?
#
loop_
_entity_poly.entity_id
_entity_poly.type
_entity_poly.pdbx_seq_one_letter_code
_entity_poly.pdbx_strand_id
1 'polypeptide(L)'
;MIMSGTEVEHLYQNHYAWLHAWLKKRLNNSHTAADLAQDTFVRILSKQDKLYFDRPQALLTTIARGVLVNWLQRQAIEQAYLEVLAAQPEQCLPSPEQQLQSIESLALIFKVLASLPERQQQIFIYSQLEGMKQQEIAQRLHISVRTVIRDLSQALTHCLSVIHQELP
;
A
#
# COMPACT_ATOMS: atom_id res chain seq x y z
N MET A 1 -10.92 37.18 -8.76
CA MET A 1 -11.29 37.35 -7.36
C MET A 1 -10.85 36.10 -6.63
N ILE A 2 -9.78 36.22 -5.86
CA ILE A 2 -9.27 35.17 -4.96
C ILE A 2 -10.28 35.07 -3.81
N MET A 3 -10.55 33.85 -3.32
CA MET A 3 -11.47 33.63 -2.19
C MET A 3 -11.00 34.44 -0.98
N SER A 4 -11.87 35.30 -0.47
CA SER A 4 -11.62 36.00 0.80
C SER A 4 -11.97 35.04 1.94
N GLY A 5 -11.23 35.03 3.05
CA GLY A 5 -11.55 34.15 4.21
C GLY A 5 -13.01 34.26 4.69
N THR A 6 -13.64 35.41 4.46
CA THR A 6 -15.05 35.72 4.74
C THR A 6 -16.06 34.94 3.89
N GLU A 7 -15.74 34.63 2.63
CA GLU A 7 -16.65 33.89 1.73
C GLU A 7 -16.75 32.41 2.15
N VAL A 8 -15.64 31.82 2.60
CA VAL A 8 -15.61 30.45 3.10
C VAL A 8 -16.24 30.36 4.49
N GLU A 9 -16.05 31.36 5.34
CA GLU A 9 -16.74 31.46 6.63
C GLU A 9 -18.27 31.49 6.45
N HIS A 10 -18.77 32.29 5.51
CA HIS A 10 -20.20 32.33 5.20
C HIS A 10 -20.71 31.00 4.62
N LEU A 11 -19.93 30.34 3.76
CA LEU A 11 -20.25 29.00 3.26
C LEU A 11 -20.33 27.96 4.40
N TYR A 12 -19.37 28.02 5.33
CA TYR A 12 -19.31 27.14 6.49
C TYR A 12 -20.53 27.32 7.39
N GLN A 13 -20.82 28.55 7.80
CA GLN A 13 -21.95 28.86 8.67
C GLN A 13 -23.30 28.40 8.07
N ASN A 14 -23.49 28.56 6.76
CA ASN A 14 -24.76 28.24 6.09
C ASN A 14 -24.92 26.76 5.72
N HIS A 15 -23.83 26.01 5.52
CA HIS A 15 -23.91 24.66 4.96
C HIS A 15 -23.30 23.55 5.82
N TYR A 16 -22.60 23.88 6.91
CA TYR A 16 -22.01 22.87 7.80
C TYR A 16 -23.07 21.91 8.38
N ALA A 17 -24.16 22.45 8.96
CA ALA A 17 -25.21 21.62 9.58
C ALA A 17 -25.88 20.68 8.58
N TRP A 18 -26.12 21.16 7.36
CA TRP A 18 -26.68 20.35 6.27
C TRP A 18 -25.70 19.24 5.83
N LEU A 19 -24.43 19.58 5.64
CA LEU A 19 -23.40 18.63 5.23
C LEU A 19 -23.16 17.57 6.30
N HIS A 20 -23.10 17.97 7.57
CA HIS A 20 -23.01 17.08 8.72
C HIS A 20 -24.17 16.10 8.75
N ALA A 21 -25.41 16.57 8.59
CA ALA A 21 -26.59 15.70 8.52
C ALA A 21 -26.52 14.73 7.33
N TRP A 22 -26.03 15.18 6.17
CA TRP A 22 -25.84 14.35 4.99
C TRP A 22 -24.79 13.24 5.21
N LEU A 23 -23.65 13.56 5.85
CA LEU A 23 -22.60 12.60 6.21
C LEU A 23 -23.08 11.63 7.30
N LYS A 24 -23.75 12.15 8.34
CA LYS A 24 -24.29 11.35 9.45
C LYS A 24 -25.25 10.27 8.97
N LYS A 25 -26.13 10.59 8.00
CA LYS A 25 -27.04 9.60 7.39
C LYS A 25 -26.30 8.45 6.69
N ARG A 26 -25.06 8.66 6.23
CA ARG A 26 -24.27 7.65 5.51
C ARG A 26 -23.34 6.85 6.41
N LEU A 27 -22.81 7.48 7.45
CA LEU A 27 -21.83 6.89 8.36
C LEU A 27 -22.46 6.27 9.61
N ASN A 28 -23.69 6.68 9.94
CA ASN A 28 -24.36 6.36 11.20
C ASN A 28 -23.52 6.70 12.46
N ASN A 29 -22.51 7.56 12.33
CA ASN A 29 -21.64 8.03 13.40
C ASN A 29 -21.54 9.56 13.36
N SER A 30 -21.92 10.22 14.45
CA SER A 30 -22.00 11.68 14.53
C SER A 30 -20.61 12.35 14.63
N HIS A 31 -19.64 11.68 15.25
CA HIS A 31 -18.28 12.20 15.43
C HIS A 31 -17.53 12.14 14.10
N THR A 32 -17.50 10.96 13.47
CA THR A 32 -16.88 10.78 12.15
C THR A 32 -17.50 11.69 11.09
N ALA A 33 -18.82 11.92 11.16
CA ALA A 33 -19.49 12.86 10.26
C ALA A 33 -19.03 14.32 10.47
N ALA A 34 -18.68 14.73 11.69
CA ALA A 34 -18.13 16.05 11.97
C ALA A 34 -16.70 16.17 11.42
N ASP A 35 -15.86 15.15 11.63
CA ASP A 35 -14.49 15.13 11.11
C ASP A 35 -14.46 15.21 9.58
N LEU A 36 -15.29 14.40 8.91
CA LEU A 36 -15.39 14.40 7.44
C LEU A 36 -15.98 15.70 6.88
N ALA A 37 -16.88 16.36 7.62
CA ALA A 37 -17.38 17.67 7.25
C ALA A 37 -16.25 18.70 7.34
N GLN A 38 -15.48 18.68 8.43
CA GLN A 38 -14.33 19.57 8.61
C GLN A 38 -13.28 19.35 7.52
N ASP A 39 -12.91 18.11 7.21
CA ASP A 39 -11.99 17.78 6.11
C ASP A 39 -12.48 18.29 4.75
N THR A 40 -13.79 18.25 4.52
CA THR A 40 -14.38 18.80 3.30
C THR A 40 -14.13 20.32 3.21
N PHE A 41 -14.32 21.05 4.30
CA PHE A 41 -14.07 22.50 4.33
C PHE A 41 -12.57 22.85 4.29
N VAL A 42 -11.71 22.07 4.95
CA VAL A 42 -10.24 22.22 4.84
C VAL A 42 -9.77 22.05 3.40
N ARG A 43 -10.34 21.10 2.66
CA ARG A 43 -10.03 20.92 1.22
C ARG A 43 -10.52 22.08 0.37
N ILE A 44 -11.64 22.70 0.72
CA ILE A 44 -12.14 23.91 0.04
C ILE A 44 -11.20 25.08 0.31
N LEU A 45 -10.79 25.30 1.57
CA LEU A 45 -9.83 26.34 1.95
C LEU A 45 -8.47 26.16 1.26
N SER A 46 -8.05 24.91 1.08
CA SER A 46 -6.75 24.57 0.46
C SER A 46 -6.77 24.71 -1.07
N LYS A 47 -7.94 24.68 -1.71
CA LYS A 47 -8.08 24.93 -3.14
C LYS A 47 -8.18 26.44 -3.39
N GLN A 48 -7.07 27.04 -3.83
CA GLN A 48 -6.96 28.47 -4.16
C GLN A 48 -7.69 28.87 -5.46
N ASP A 49 -8.38 27.94 -6.12
CA ASP A 49 -9.11 28.19 -7.35
C ASP A 49 -10.40 28.97 -7.13
N LYS A 50 -10.80 29.76 -8.14
CA LYS A 50 -12.10 30.43 -8.20
C LYS A 50 -13.21 29.39 -8.33
N LEU A 51 -13.63 28.81 -7.21
CA LEU A 51 -14.82 27.98 -7.15
C LEU A 51 -16.03 28.88 -7.43
N TYR A 52 -16.69 28.67 -8.56
CA TYR A 52 -17.95 29.35 -8.86
C TYR A 52 -19.07 28.73 -8.02
N PHE A 53 -19.62 29.50 -7.08
CA PHE A 53 -20.62 29.07 -6.10
C PHE A 53 -22.06 29.13 -6.62
N ASP A 54 -22.30 29.01 -7.91
CA ASP A 54 -23.68 28.99 -8.44
C ASP A 54 -24.52 27.85 -7.80
N ARG A 55 -23.85 26.78 -7.34
CA ARG A 55 -24.49 25.65 -6.62
C ARG A 55 -23.60 25.11 -5.48
N PRO A 56 -23.59 25.75 -4.29
CA PRO A 56 -22.67 25.43 -3.20
C PRO A 56 -22.87 23.99 -2.67
N GLN A 57 -24.10 23.51 -2.59
CA GLN A 57 -24.42 22.14 -2.13
C GLN A 57 -23.89 21.04 -3.08
N ALA A 58 -23.92 21.28 -4.39
CA ALA A 58 -23.42 20.32 -5.38
C ALA A 58 -21.89 20.19 -5.29
N LEU A 59 -21.20 21.31 -5.10
CA LEU A 59 -19.76 21.33 -4.86
C LEU A 59 -19.38 20.62 -3.55
N LEU A 60 -20.05 20.97 -2.44
CA LEU A 60 -19.81 20.38 -1.12
C LEU A 60 -20.00 18.86 -1.16
N THR A 61 -21.08 18.38 -1.77
CA THR A 61 -21.32 16.93 -1.89
C THR A 61 -20.30 16.24 -2.78
N THR A 62 -19.82 16.89 -3.84
CA THR A 62 -18.76 16.32 -4.70
C THR A 62 -17.47 16.12 -3.92
N ILE A 63 -17.04 17.13 -3.16
CA ILE A 63 -15.82 17.04 -2.34
C ILE A 63 -16.03 16.04 -1.21
N ALA A 64 -17.13 16.14 -0.47
CA ALA A 64 -17.43 15.25 0.66
C ALA A 64 -17.55 13.77 0.24
N ARG A 65 -18.04 13.47 -0.97
CA ARG A 65 -18.00 12.10 -1.51
C ARG A 65 -16.57 11.59 -1.66
N GLY A 66 -15.66 12.41 -2.17
CA GLY A 66 -14.25 12.05 -2.29
C GLY A 66 -13.59 11.81 -0.93
N VAL A 67 -13.90 12.65 0.07
CA VAL A 67 -13.43 12.47 1.45
C VAL A 67 -14.00 11.17 2.04
N LEU A 68 -15.30 10.93 1.89
CA LEU A 68 -15.99 9.73 2.39
C LEU A 68 -15.43 8.44 1.78
N VAL A 69 -15.22 8.40 0.46
CA VAL A 69 -14.67 7.21 -0.22
C VAL A 69 -13.26 6.90 0.28
N ASN A 70 -12.41 7.93 0.42
CA ASN A 70 -11.05 7.76 0.95
C ASN A 70 -11.07 7.20 2.38
N TRP A 71 -11.96 7.74 3.23
CA TRP A 71 -12.13 7.26 4.59
C TRP A 71 -12.59 5.80 4.66
N LEU A 72 -13.59 5.41 3.85
CA LEU A 72 -14.07 4.03 3.77
C LEU A 72 -12.97 3.07 3.28
N GLN A 73 -12.17 3.47 2.29
CA GLN A 73 -11.04 2.67 1.80
C GLN A 73 -10.00 2.46 2.91
N ARG A 74 -9.65 3.53 3.64
CA ARG A 74 -8.70 3.43 4.75
C ARG A 74 -9.23 2.51 5.85
N GLN A 75 -10.52 2.64 6.20
CA GLN A 75 -11.16 1.78 7.19
C GLN A 75 -11.15 0.30 6.75
N ALA A 76 -11.45 0.02 5.47
CA ALA A 76 -11.43 -1.34 4.96
C ALA A 76 -10.02 -1.97 5.02
N ILE A 77 -8.98 -1.19 4.70
CA ILE A 77 -7.58 -1.64 4.79
C ILE A 77 -7.20 -1.91 6.25
N GLU A 78 -7.51 -0.97 7.15
CA GLU A 78 -7.25 -1.12 8.57
C GLU A 78 -7.96 -2.35 9.15
N GLN A 79 -9.21 -2.56 8.77
CA GLN A 79 -10.00 -3.70 9.21
C GLN A 79 -9.47 -5.02 8.64
N ALA A 80 -9.11 -5.08 7.36
CA ALA A 80 -8.46 -6.26 6.77
C ALA A 80 -7.13 -6.57 7.45
N TYR A 81 -6.35 -5.54 7.80
CA TYR A 81 -5.10 -5.72 8.55
C TYR A 81 -5.34 -6.23 9.98
N LEU A 82 -6.32 -5.69 10.68
CA LEU A 82 -6.73 -6.16 12.00
C LEU A 82 -7.26 -7.60 11.95
N GLU A 83 -7.99 -7.98 10.90
CA GLU A 83 -8.43 -9.35 10.68
C GLU A 83 -7.23 -10.29 10.47
N VAL A 84 -6.23 -9.88 9.69
CA VAL A 84 -4.98 -10.64 9.54
C VAL A 84 -4.21 -10.76 10.87
N LEU A 85 -4.19 -9.71 11.69
CA LEU A 85 -3.57 -9.76 13.02
C LEU A 85 -4.36 -10.65 13.99
N ALA A 86 -5.69 -10.58 13.98
CA ALA A 86 -6.55 -11.37 14.85
C ALA A 86 -6.59 -12.86 14.44
N ALA A 87 -6.42 -13.15 13.15
CA ALA A 87 -6.33 -14.51 12.63
C ALA A 87 -4.93 -15.12 12.80
N GLN A 88 -3.93 -14.33 13.21
CA GLN A 88 -2.66 -14.90 13.60
C GLN A 88 -2.86 -15.66 14.93
N PRO A 89 -2.41 -16.93 15.02
CA PRO A 89 -2.35 -17.60 16.31
C PRO A 89 -1.54 -16.74 17.28
N GLU A 90 -1.79 -16.84 18.59
CA GLU A 90 -0.93 -16.24 19.61
C GLU A 90 0.51 -16.53 19.20
N GLN A 91 1.20 -15.48 18.75
CA GLN A 91 2.54 -15.66 18.24
C GLN A 91 3.35 -16.11 19.45
N CYS A 92 3.85 -17.34 19.43
CA CYS A 92 5.20 -17.58 19.92
C CYS A 92 6.09 -16.68 19.07
N LEU A 93 6.15 -15.40 19.44
CA LEU A 93 7.08 -14.45 18.87
C LEU A 93 8.44 -15.15 18.98
N PRO A 94 9.14 -15.38 17.85
CA PRO A 94 10.45 -15.97 17.93
C PRO A 94 11.27 -15.13 18.92
N SER A 95 12.07 -15.80 19.75
CA SER A 95 12.94 -15.09 20.70
C SER A 95 13.78 -14.05 19.95
N PRO A 96 14.27 -12.99 20.61
CA PRO A 96 15.18 -12.05 19.98
C PRO A 96 16.36 -12.75 19.27
N GLU A 97 16.84 -13.88 19.80
CA GLU A 97 17.87 -14.69 19.12
C GLU A 97 17.34 -15.35 17.84
N GLN A 98 16.14 -15.93 17.86
CA GLN A 98 15.52 -16.53 16.67
C GLN A 98 15.21 -15.48 15.59
N GLN A 99 14.81 -14.26 16.00
CA GLN A 99 14.64 -13.13 15.09
C GLN A 99 15.98 -12.72 14.47
N LEU A 100 17.02 -12.58 15.29
CA LEU A 100 18.37 -12.25 14.81
C LEU A 100 18.88 -13.31 13.84
N GLN A 101 18.76 -14.59 14.19
CA GLN A 101 19.15 -15.71 13.35
C GLN A 101 18.39 -15.70 12.00
N SER A 102 17.10 -15.35 12.00
CA SER A 102 16.31 -15.21 10.78
C SER A 102 16.81 -14.06 9.90
N ILE A 103 17.11 -12.90 10.51
CA ILE A 103 17.64 -11.72 9.81
C ILE A 103 19.02 -12.04 9.21
N GLU A 104 19.90 -12.68 9.98
CA GLU A 104 21.23 -13.09 9.52
C GLU A 104 21.15 -14.08 8.36
N SER A 105 20.25 -15.06 8.47
CA SER A 105 19.99 -16.03 7.40
C SER A 105 19.49 -15.35 6.12
N LEU A 106 18.56 -14.39 6.24
CA LEU A 106 18.07 -13.61 5.10
C LEU A 106 19.18 -12.74 4.49
N ALA A 107 19.99 -12.07 5.32
CA ALA A 107 21.11 -11.25 4.88
C ALA A 107 22.15 -12.09 4.11
N LEU A 108 22.43 -13.32 4.56
CA LEU A 108 23.27 -14.27 3.84
C LEU A 108 22.71 -14.58 2.46
N ILE A 109 21.42 -14.93 2.38
CA ILE A 109 20.75 -15.22 1.10
C ILE A 109 20.88 -14.03 0.14
N PHE A 110 20.60 -12.81 0.62
CA PHE A 110 20.74 -11.60 -0.20
C PHE A 110 22.17 -11.38 -0.69
N LYS A 111 23.17 -11.59 0.17
CA LYS A 111 24.59 -11.48 -0.20
C LYS A 111 24.97 -12.49 -1.30
N VAL A 112 24.48 -13.73 -1.20
CA VAL A 112 24.73 -14.78 -2.18
C VAL A 112 24.02 -14.52 -3.50
N LEU A 113 22.79 -14.01 -3.46
CA LEU A 113 22.07 -13.61 -4.67
C LEU A 113 22.76 -12.42 -5.36
N ALA A 114 23.30 -11.47 -4.59
CA ALA A 114 24.03 -10.33 -5.11
C ALA A 114 25.38 -10.69 -5.75
N SER A 115 25.95 -11.87 -5.46
CA SER A 115 27.18 -12.33 -6.12
C SER A 115 26.93 -13.09 -7.42
N LEU A 116 25.67 -13.37 -7.76
CA LEU A 116 25.31 -13.99 -9.03
C LEU A 116 25.41 -12.97 -10.18
N PRO A 117 25.74 -13.40 -11.40
CA PRO A 117 25.52 -12.59 -12.60
C PRO A 117 24.06 -12.15 -12.70
N GLU A 118 23.83 -10.90 -13.11
CA GLU A 118 22.50 -10.26 -13.15
C GLU A 118 21.42 -11.14 -13.79
N ARG A 119 21.72 -11.80 -14.91
CA ARG A 119 20.77 -12.69 -15.59
C ARG A 119 20.38 -13.90 -14.74
N GLN A 120 21.33 -14.50 -14.03
CA GLN A 120 21.06 -15.66 -13.15
C GLN A 120 20.22 -15.23 -11.95
N GLN A 121 20.52 -14.05 -11.39
CA GLN A 121 19.73 -13.46 -10.30
C GLN A 121 18.28 -13.21 -10.73
N GLN A 122 18.06 -12.60 -11.90
CA GLN A 122 16.72 -12.35 -12.45
C GLN A 122 15.94 -13.65 -12.67
N ILE A 123 16.57 -14.67 -13.28
CA ILE A 123 15.94 -15.98 -13.51
C ILE A 123 15.54 -16.63 -12.17
N PHE A 124 16.40 -16.55 -11.15
CA PHE A 124 16.13 -17.08 -9.82
C PHE A 124 14.93 -16.37 -9.18
N ILE A 125 14.90 -15.03 -9.20
CA ILE A 125 13.79 -14.23 -8.66
C ILE A 125 12.47 -14.60 -9.33
N TYR A 126 12.44 -14.62 -10.67
CA TYR A 126 11.23 -14.96 -11.41
C TYR A 126 10.73 -16.37 -11.11
N SER A 127 11.64 -17.34 -10.97
CA SER A 127 11.25 -18.71 -10.68
C SER A 127 10.80 -18.93 -9.23
N GLN A 128 11.53 -18.39 -8.26
CA GLN A 128 11.36 -18.74 -6.84
C GLN A 128 10.48 -17.76 -6.07
N LEU A 129 10.53 -16.47 -6.41
CA LEU A 129 9.74 -15.44 -5.73
C LEU A 129 8.43 -15.13 -6.47
N GLU A 130 8.47 -15.08 -7.80
CA GLU A 130 7.29 -14.75 -8.62
C GLU A 130 6.55 -16.00 -9.14
N GLY A 131 7.11 -17.20 -8.97
CA GLY A 131 6.48 -18.47 -9.36
C GLY A 131 6.32 -18.66 -10.88
N MET A 132 7.06 -17.91 -11.70
CA MET A 132 6.99 -18.00 -13.15
C MET A 132 7.51 -19.34 -13.67
N LYS A 133 6.89 -19.86 -14.73
CA LYS A 133 7.35 -21.07 -15.42
C LYS A 133 8.57 -20.75 -16.28
N GLN A 134 9.46 -21.72 -16.47
CA GLN A 134 10.69 -21.57 -17.26
C GLN A 134 10.45 -21.06 -18.69
N GLN A 135 9.32 -21.42 -19.30
CA GLN A 135 8.91 -20.94 -20.63
C GLN A 135 8.58 -19.44 -20.63
N GLU A 136 7.90 -18.96 -19.58
CA GLU A 136 7.54 -17.54 -19.42
C GLU A 136 8.78 -16.70 -19.16
N ILE A 137 9.72 -17.21 -18.36
CA ILE A 137 11.02 -16.58 -18.10
C ILE A 137 11.83 -16.47 -19.40
N ALA A 138 11.87 -17.54 -20.21
CA ALA A 138 12.59 -17.57 -21.47
C ALA A 138 12.08 -16.51 -22.45
N GLN A 139 10.75 -16.39 -22.55
CA GLN A 139 10.10 -15.34 -23.36
C GLN A 139 10.41 -13.95 -22.83
N ARG A 140 10.31 -13.74 -21.51
CA ARG A 140 10.54 -12.45 -20.85
C ARG A 140 11.98 -11.94 -21.03
N LEU A 141 12.96 -12.82 -20.95
CA LEU A 141 14.38 -12.49 -21.05
C LEU A 141 14.95 -12.63 -22.47
N HIS A 142 14.11 -12.99 -23.46
CA HIS A 142 14.51 -13.24 -24.85
C HIS A 142 15.67 -14.23 -24.99
N ILE A 143 15.62 -15.33 -24.23
CA ILE A 143 16.62 -16.41 -24.23
C ILE A 143 15.96 -17.77 -24.45
N SER A 144 16.76 -18.80 -24.71
CA SER A 144 16.23 -20.17 -24.82
C SER A 144 15.83 -20.73 -23.46
N VAL A 145 14.80 -21.59 -23.42
CA VAL A 145 14.43 -22.35 -22.22
C VAL A 145 15.61 -23.16 -21.67
N ARG A 146 16.47 -23.67 -22.57
CA ARG A 146 17.70 -24.36 -22.19
C ARG A 146 18.67 -23.46 -21.42
N THR A 147 18.78 -22.19 -21.82
CA THR A 147 19.56 -21.17 -21.10
C THR A 147 18.95 -20.90 -19.73
N VAL A 148 17.62 -20.79 -19.63
CA VAL A 148 16.91 -20.60 -18.35
C VAL A 148 17.20 -21.75 -17.39
N ILE A 149 17.05 -23.01 -17.83
CA ILE A 149 17.29 -24.19 -17.00
C ILE A 149 18.75 -24.21 -16.53
N ARG A 150 19.72 -24.00 -17.44
CA ARG A 150 21.15 -24.00 -17.10
C ARG A 150 21.48 -22.91 -16.09
N ASP A 151 21.07 -21.68 -16.36
CA ASP A 151 21.38 -20.52 -15.52
C ASP A 151 20.68 -20.63 -14.15
N LEU A 152 19.46 -21.18 -14.10
CA LEU A 152 18.75 -21.49 -12.85
C LEU A 152 19.46 -22.58 -12.05
N SER A 153 19.91 -23.66 -12.69
CA SER A 153 20.70 -24.70 -12.02
C SER A 153 21.99 -24.14 -11.44
N GLN A 154 22.69 -23.28 -12.19
CA GLN A 154 23.91 -22.61 -11.70
C GLN A 154 23.64 -21.71 -10.50
N ALA A 155 22.56 -20.90 -10.55
CA ALA A 155 22.14 -20.06 -9.44
C ALA A 155 21.85 -20.90 -8.18
N LEU A 156 21.07 -21.99 -8.33
CA LEU A 156 20.74 -22.89 -7.22
C LEU A 156 21.97 -23.58 -6.64
N THR A 157 22.87 -24.08 -7.49
CA THR A 157 24.13 -24.70 -7.03
C THR A 157 25.01 -23.70 -6.27
N HIS A 158 25.11 -22.47 -6.78
CA HIS A 158 25.86 -21.42 -6.12
C HIS A 158 25.26 -21.09 -4.74
N CYS A 159 23.93 -20.90 -4.67
CA CYS A 159 23.21 -20.71 -3.41
C CYS A 159 23.47 -21.84 -2.41
N LEU A 160 23.34 -23.10 -2.83
CA LEU A 160 23.57 -24.27 -1.98
C LEU A 160 25.02 -24.38 -1.52
N SER A 161 26.00 -24.07 -2.36
CA SER A 161 27.42 -24.15 -1.99
C SER A 161 27.81 -23.17 -0.89
N VAL A 162 27.24 -21.97 -0.89
CA VAL A 162 27.54 -20.96 0.13
C VAL A 162 26.79 -21.25 1.42
N ILE A 163 25.53 -21.70 1.33
CA ILE A 163 24.74 -22.10 2.49
C ILE A 163 25.39 -23.28 3.24
N HIS A 164 25.96 -24.26 2.52
CA HIS A 164 26.68 -25.37 3.13
C HIS A 164 28.03 -25.00 3.75
N GLN A 165 28.61 -23.84 3.43
CA GLN A 165 29.87 -23.38 4.04
C GLN A 165 29.66 -22.56 5.31
N GLU A 166 28.46 -22.00 5.54
CA GLU A 166 28.18 -21.10 6.67
C GLU A 166 27.18 -21.65 7.70
N LEU A 167 26.63 -22.85 7.52
CA LEU A 167 25.85 -23.56 8.55
C LEU A 167 26.70 -24.69 9.15
N PRO A 168 26.88 -24.75 10.48
CA PRO A 168 27.54 -25.87 11.16
C PRO A 168 26.75 -27.18 11.08
#